data_AF-A0A0F7JQ77-F1
#
_entry.id   AF-A0A0F7JQ77-F1
#
_cell.length_a   1.000
_cell.length_b   1.000
_cell.length_c   1.000
_cell.angle_alpha   90.00
_cell.angle_beta   90.00
_cell.angle_gamma   90.00
#
_symmetry.space_group_name_H-M   'P 1'
#
loop_
_entity.id
_entity.type
_entity.pdbx_description
1 polymer ?
#
loop_
_entity_poly.entity_id
_entity_poly.type
_entity_poly.pdbx_seq_one_letter_code
_entity_poly.pdbx_strand_id
1 'polypeptide(L)'
;MTSIPTDHDAMLAALTRLIPIAMSDTGQSRRVANFLMAWWNGPELGHFEIADLFGLDVAVANDIATIVGYLGQRPGAIYIDALGFAEEMQDIIALWGKPVSTSAT
;
A
#
# COMPACT_ATOMS: atom_id res chain seq x y z
N MET A 1 14.51 11.14 19.14
CA MET A 1 13.43 10.57 18.31
C MET A 1 13.64 11.06 16.91
N THR A 2 13.87 10.16 15.96
CA THR A 2 13.85 10.50 14.52
C THR A 2 12.40 10.72 14.11
N SER A 3 12.08 11.91 13.60
CA SER A 3 10.76 12.20 13.03
C SER A 3 10.54 11.37 11.77
N ILE A 4 9.31 10.87 11.56
CA ILE A 4 8.92 10.27 10.28
C ILE A 4 8.57 11.42 9.33
N PRO A 5 9.26 11.58 8.19
CA PRO A 5 8.92 12.61 7.22
C PRO A 5 7.58 12.27 6.55
N THR A 6 6.73 13.27 6.30
CA THR A 6 5.39 13.08 5.71
C THR A 6 5.10 14.10 4.61
N ASP A 7 6.14 14.69 4.02
CA ASP A 7 6.01 15.53 2.83
C ASP A 7 5.81 14.69 1.56
N HIS A 8 5.53 15.37 0.44
CA HIS A 8 5.22 14.71 -0.84
C HIS A 8 6.37 13.86 -1.37
N ASP A 9 7.61 14.34 -1.26
CA ASP A 9 8.77 13.63 -1.80
C ASP A 9 9.10 12.40 -0.97
N ALA A 10 8.98 12.51 0.36
CA ALA A 10 9.09 11.38 1.27
C ALA A 10 8.01 10.31 1.00
N MET A 11 6.76 10.73 0.78
CA MET A 11 5.66 9.84 0.41
C MET A 11 5.91 9.13 -0.91
N LEU A 12 6.31 9.85 -1.97
CA LEU A 12 6.62 9.24 -3.27
C LEU A 12 7.79 8.26 -3.18
N ALA A 13 8.83 8.62 -2.43
CA ALA A 13 9.96 7.73 -2.22
C ALA A 13 9.56 6.46 -1.45
N ALA A 14 8.69 6.58 -0.43
CA ALA A 14 8.14 5.44 0.29
C ALA A 14 7.30 4.54 -0.62
N LEU A 15 6.38 5.11 -1.40
CA LEU A 15 5.57 4.36 -2.37
C LEU A 15 6.45 3.60 -3.37
N THR A 16 7.47 4.27 -3.92
CA THR A 16 8.43 3.67 -4.87
C THR A 16 9.19 2.48 -4.28
N ARG A 17 9.44 2.48 -2.97
CA ARG A 17 10.07 1.33 -2.26
C ARG A 17 9.08 0.22 -1.95
N LEU A 18 7.84 0.54 -1.60
CA LEU A 18 6.82 -0.45 -1.23
C LEU A 18 6.32 -1.28 -2.41
N ILE A 19 6.20 -0.69 -3.60
CA ILE A 19 5.75 -1.39 -4.82
C ILE A 19 6.56 -2.66 -5.11
N PRO A 20 7.90 -2.63 -5.24
CA PRO A 20 8.67 -3.85 -5.51
C PRO A 20 8.61 -4.86 -4.35
N ILE A 21 8.41 -4.42 -3.11
CA ILE A 21 8.21 -5.32 -1.96
C ILE A 21 6.88 -6.06 -2.09
N ALA A 22 5.81 -5.37 -2.48
CA ALA A 22 4.51 -5.99 -2.73
C ALA A 22 4.57 -7.00 -3.89
N MET A 23 5.38 -6.76 -4.91
CA MET A 23 5.55 -7.68 -6.05
C MET A 23 6.48 -8.88 -5.77
N SER A 24 7.12 -8.92 -4.60
CA SER A 24 8.03 -9.99 -4.20
C SER A 24 7.29 -11.17 -3.54
N ASP A 25 8.00 -12.27 -3.29
CA ASP A 25 7.50 -13.47 -2.59
C ASP A 25 8.16 -13.63 -1.21
N THR A 26 7.92 -12.68 -0.31
CA THR A 26 8.36 -12.76 1.10
C THR A 26 7.17 -12.73 2.06
N GLY A 27 7.41 -13.10 3.32
CA GLY A 27 6.38 -13.02 4.37
C GLY A 27 5.84 -11.60 4.61
N GLN A 28 6.57 -10.55 4.20
CA GLN A 28 6.15 -9.16 4.32
C GLN A 28 5.41 -8.65 3.07
N SER A 29 5.63 -9.27 1.92
CA SER A 29 5.06 -8.84 0.63
C SER A 29 3.53 -8.78 0.65
N ARG A 30 2.88 -9.82 1.21
CA ARG A 30 1.42 -9.84 1.37
C ARG A 30 0.90 -8.67 2.20
N ARG A 31 1.58 -8.29 3.28
CA ARG A 31 1.16 -7.19 4.17
C ARG A 31 1.28 -5.83 3.48
N VAL A 32 2.37 -5.62 2.74
CA VAL A 32 2.55 -4.42 1.92
C VAL A 32 1.50 -4.36 0.80
N ALA A 33 1.22 -5.48 0.14
CA ALA A 33 0.16 -5.56 -0.87
C ALA A 33 -1.22 -5.24 -0.29
N ASN A 34 -1.56 -5.78 0.88
CA ASN A 34 -2.82 -5.46 1.58
C ASN A 34 -2.96 -3.96 1.83
N PHE A 35 -1.88 -3.28 2.27
CA PHE A 35 -1.88 -1.84 2.45
C PHE A 35 -2.14 -1.09 1.14
N LEU A 36 -1.37 -1.39 0.08
CA LEU A 36 -1.50 -0.70 -1.21
C LEU A 36 -2.87 -0.93 -1.86
N MET A 37 -3.38 -2.17 -1.81
CA MET A 37 -4.71 -2.51 -2.31
C MET A 37 -5.83 -1.83 -1.49
N ALA A 38 -5.69 -1.76 -0.17
CA ALA A 38 -6.65 -1.07 0.69
C ALA A 38 -6.70 0.44 0.41
N TRP A 39 -5.54 1.06 0.14
CA TRP A 39 -5.47 2.46 -0.28
C TRP A 39 -6.07 2.67 -1.69
N TRP A 40 -5.81 1.75 -2.64
CA TRP A 40 -6.36 1.81 -3.99
C TRP A 40 -7.89 1.71 -4.01
N ASN A 41 -8.45 0.65 -3.41
CA ASN A 41 -9.89 0.42 -3.35
C ASN A 41 -10.23 -0.57 -2.21
N GLY A 42 -10.27 -0.07 -0.98
CA GLY A 42 -10.54 -0.90 0.18
C GLY A 42 -11.87 -1.68 0.17
N PRO A 43 -13.00 -1.09 -0.26
CA PRO A 43 -14.28 -1.82 -0.36
C PRO A 43 -14.23 -3.09 -1.21
N GLU A 44 -13.48 -3.10 -2.31
CA GLU A 44 -13.41 -4.26 -3.22
C GLU A 44 -12.19 -5.15 -2.95
N LEU A 45 -11.05 -4.55 -2.60
CA LEU A 45 -9.77 -5.26 -2.48
C LEU A 45 -9.40 -5.63 -1.04
N GLY A 46 -10.20 -5.20 -0.06
CA GLY A 46 -10.00 -5.48 1.36
C GLY A 46 -9.32 -4.35 2.12
N HIS A 47 -9.06 -4.57 3.41
CA HIS A 47 -8.55 -3.55 4.31
C HIS A 47 -7.14 -3.87 4.80
N PHE A 48 -6.46 -2.86 5.35
CA PHE A 48 -5.18 -3.01 6.02
C PHE A 48 -5.37 -3.12 7.54
N GLU A 49 -4.91 -4.21 8.15
CA GLU A 49 -4.99 -4.39 9.59
C GLU A 49 -3.83 -3.65 10.27
N ILE A 50 -4.08 -2.84 11.31
CA ILE A 50 -3.00 -2.14 12.04
C ILE A 50 -1.97 -3.15 12.60
N ALA A 51 -2.41 -4.36 12.95
CA ALA A 51 -1.54 -5.41 13.44
C ALA A 51 -0.54 -5.93 12.39
N ASP A 52 -0.77 -5.68 11.09
CA ASP A 52 0.19 -6.02 10.04
C ASP A 52 1.54 -5.32 10.23
N LEU A 53 1.56 -4.14 10.88
CA LEU A 53 2.80 -3.42 11.16
C LEU A 53 3.78 -4.22 12.04
N PHE A 54 3.28 -5.12 12.90
CA PHE A 54 4.13 -5.93 13.77
C PHE A 54 4.90 -7.03 13.02
N GLY A 55 4.47 -7.36 11.80
CA GLY A 55 5.09 -8.35 10.94
C GLY A 55 6.04 -7.78 9.90
N LEU A 56 6.31 -6.47 9.93
CA LEU A 56 7.14 -5.76 8.97
C LEU A 56 8.49 -5.38 9.55
N ASP A 57 9.50 -5.29 8.70
CA ASP A 57 10.75 -4.62 9.05
C ASP A 57 10.47 -3.15 9.36
N VAL A 58 11.20 -2.60 10.32
CA VAL A 58 10.99 -1.21 10.80
C VAL A 58 11.03 -0.19 9.65
N ALA A 59 11.90 -0.40 8.66
CA ALA A 59 11.98 0.47 7.49
C ALA A 59 10.68 0.45 6.66
N VAL A 60 10.11 -0.74 6.44
CA VAL A 60 8.86 -0.92 5.68
C VAL A 60 7.67 -0.35 6.46
N ALA A 61 7.61 -0.59 7.77
CA ALA A 61 6.59 0.01 8.63
C ALA A 61 6.66 1.54 8.61
N ASN A 62 7.87 2.12 8.61
CA ASN A 62 8.06 3.58 8.50
C ASN A 62 7.63 4.13 7.14
N ASP A 63 7.82 3.38 6.05
CA ASP A 63 7.34 3.78 4.72
C ASP A 63 5.80 3.81 4.67
N ILE A 64 5.12 2.83 5.26
CA ILE A 64 3.66 2.86 5.41
C ILE A 64 3.22 4.06 6.27
N ALA A 65 3.88 4.28 7.40
CA ALA A 65 3.57 5.40 8.30
C ALA A 65 3.78 6.76 7.62
N THR A 66 4.81 6.89 6.78
CA THR A 66 5.09 8.08 5.96
C THR A 66 3.92 8.39 5.03
N ILE A 67 3.41 7.38 4.32
CA ILE A 67 2.27 7.52 3.41
C ILE A 67 1.00 7.87 4.18
N VAL A 68 0.67 7.16 5.26
CA VAL A 68 -0.53 7.44 6.08
C VAL A 68 -0.45 8.85 6.67
N GLY A 69 0.70 9.25 7.18
CA GLY A 69 0.93 10.58 7.72
C GLY A 69 0.78 11.68 6.67
N TYR A 70 1.28 11.44 5.44
CA TYR A 70 1.08 12.35 4.31
C TYR A 70 -0.41 12.47 3.95
N LEU A 71 -1.12 11.35 3.80
CA LEU A 71 -2.55 11.33 3.44
C LEU A 71 -3.42 12.04 4.49
N GLY A 72 -3.14 11.81 5.79
CA GLY A 72 -3.88 12.42 6.89
C GLY A 72 -3.76 13.95 6.98
N GLN A 73 -2.80 14.55 6.27
CA GLN A 73 -2.58 16.00 6.24
C GLN A 73 -3.17 16.69 5.00
N ARG A 74 -3.90 15.96 4.14
CA ARG A 74 -4.43 16.49 2.88
C ARG A 74 -5.93 16.75 2.97
N PRO A 75 -6.42 17.83 2.34
CA PRO A 75 -7.83 18.20 2.39
C PRO A 75 -8.74 17.31 1.54
N GLY A 76 -8.17 16.40 0.74
CA GLY A 76 -8.91 15.53 -0.17
C GLY A 76 -8.19 14.20 -0.40
N ALA A 77 -8.90 13.27 -1.04
CA ALA A 77 -8.36 11.98 -1.37
C ALA A 77 -7.26 12.09 -2.44
N ILE A 78 -6.17 11.35 -2.23
CA ILE A 78 -5.09 11.16 -3.19
C ILE A 78 -4.98 9.65 -3.38
N TYR A 79 -5.02 9.20 -4.63
CA TYR A 79 -4.96 7.80 -5.01
C TYR A 79 -3.69 7.52 -5.83
N ILE A 80 -3.28 6.26 -5.85
CA ILE A 80 -2.00 5.82 -6.40
C ILE A 80 -1.93 6.03 -7.93
N ASP A 81 -3.07 5.96 -8.63
CA ASP A 81 -3.16 6.24 -10.08
C ASP A 81 -2.82 7.69 -10.42
N ALA A 82 -3.29 8.65 -9.62
CA ALA A 82 -2.97 10.06 -9.76
C ALA A 82 -1.47 10.34 -9.54
N LEU A 83 -0.73 9.40 -8.95
CA LEU A 83 0.72 9.46 -8.74
C LEU A 83 1.52 8.75 -9.85
N GLY A 84 0.84 8.16 -10.84
CA GLY A 84 1.46 7.52 -12.01
C GLY A 84 1.74 6.03 -11.87
N PHE A 85 1.26 5.37 -10.81
CA PHE A 85 1.54 3.95 -10.53
C PHE A 85 0.35 3.03 -10.80
N ALA A 86 -0.47 3.35 -11.81
CA ALA A 86 -1.67 2.59 -12.12
C ALA A 86 -1.33 1.17 -12.63
N GLU A 87 -0.31 1.03 -13.47
CA GLU A 87 0.12 -0.25 -14.04
C GLU A 87 0.63 -1.19 -12.95
N GLU A 88 1.50 -0.69 -12.06
CA GLU A 88 2.05 -1.45 -10.95
C GLU A 88 0.97 -1.90 -9.97
N MET A 89 -0.07 -1.08 -9.77
CA MET A 89 -1.21 -1.49 -8.97
C MET A 89 -2.03 -2.59 -9.62
N GLN A 90 -2.21 -2.57 -10.95
CA GLN A 90 -2.87 -3.69 -11.64
C GLN A 90 -2.09 -5.00 -11.46
N ASP A 91 -0.76 -4.96 -11.54
CA ASP A 91 0.09 -6.12 -11.33
C ASP A 91 -0.01 -6.65 -9.89
N ILE A 92 -0.01 -5.76 -8.89
CA ILE A 92 -0.20 -6.12 -7.47
C ILE A 92 -1.58 -6.74 -7.26
N ILE A 93 -2.63 -6.17 -7.85
CA ILE A 93 -4.00 -6.70 -7.76
C ILE A 93 -4.10 -8.06 -8.44
N ALA A 94 -3.47 -8.26 -9.59
CA ALA A 94 -3.43 -9.55 -10.27
C ALA A 94 -2.72 -10.62 -9.44
N LEU A 95 -1.66 -10.23 -8.72
CA LEU A 95 -0.89 -11.13 -7.87
C LEU A 95 -1.61 -11.52 -6.57
N TRP A 96 -2.33 -10.57 -5.96
CA TRP A 96 -2.83 -10.74 -4.59
C TRP A 96 -4.35 -10.70 -4.43
N GLY A 97 -5.06 -10.20 -5.43
CA GLY A 97 -6.50 -10.07 -5.44
C GLY A 97 -7.19 -11.41 -5.19
N LYS A 98 -8.38 -11.36 -4.59
CA LYS A 98 -9.21 -12.57 -4.48
C LYS A 98 -9.55 -13.03 -5.90
N PRO A 99 -9.49 -14.35 -6.19
CA PRO A 99 -10.05 -14.84 -7.43
C PRO A 99 -11.51 -14.40 -7.51
N VAL A 100 -11.93 -13.82 -8.65
CA VAL A 100 -13.32 -13.46 -8.88
C VAL A 100 -14.16 -14.71 -8.64
N SER A 101 -15.00 -14.67 -7.61
CA SER A 101 -16.01 -15.70 -7.39
C SER A 101 -16.95 -15.67 -8.59
N THR A 102 -16.73 -16.53 -9.58
CA THR A 102 -17.72 -16.76 -10.63
C THR A 102 -18.90 -17.47 -9.97
N SER A 103 -19.86 -16.70 -9.48
CA SER A 103 -21.18 -17.22 -9.12
C SER A 103 -21.84 -17.67 -10.42
N ALA A 104 -21.71 -18.95 -10.74
CA ALA A 104 -22.49 -19.59 -11.78
C ALA A 104 -23.96 -19.61 -11.33
N THR A 105 -24.79 -18.82 -12.01
CA THR A 105 -26.26 -18.98 -12.06
C THR A 105 -26.64 -19.99 -13.12
#